data_AF-A0A166CAB1-F1
#
_entry.id   AF-A0A166CAB1-F1
#
_cell.length_a   1.000
_cell.length_b   1.000
_cell.length_c   1.000
_cell.angle_alpha   90.00
_cell.angle_beta   90.00
_cell.angle_gamma   90.00
#
_symmetry.space_group_name_H-M   'P 1'
#
loop_
_entity.id
_entity.type
_entity.pdbx_description
1 polymer ?
#
loop_
_entity_poly.entity_id
_entity_poly.type
_entity_poly.pdbx_seq_one_letter_code
_entity_poly.pdbx_strand_id
1 'polypeptide(L)'
;MPISLVSFHSTSKGVVGECGRRGGYFEVVNVADDVVAQMYKMVSVGLCPPLSGQIGVDCVVRPPKEGEASYPLYKSETSETHEVLAQRTQLMAKRLDALPGISCHNSPGALYLYPRIDLPPKAIEAAQKASKAPDALATGICVVPGSGFGQKEDTHHYRLTCLCPGVEEYVNSL
;
A
#
# COMPACT_ATOMS: atom_id res chain seq x y z
N MET A 1 -28.71 -15.36 -8.96
CA MET A 1 -28.19 -15.68 -7.61
C MET A 1 -27.40 -14.47 -7.13
N PRO A 2 -27.59 -14.03 -5.88
CA PRO A 2 -26.80 -12.92 -5.33
C PRO A 2 -25.31 -13.32 -5.25
N ILE A 3 -24.42 -12.35 -5.46
CA ILE A 3 -22.96 -12.57 -5.49
C ILE A 3 -22.45 -12.60 -4.05
N SER A 4 -21.72 -13.66 -3.70
CA SER A 4 -20.98 -13.75 -2.44
C SER A 4 -19.83 -12.75 -2.42
N LEU A 5 -19.78 -11.90 -1.39
CA LEU A 5 -18.78 -10.85 -1.22
C LEU A 5 -18.12 -10.96 0.15
N VAL A 6 -16.80 -10.80 0.17
CA VAL A 6 -16.02 -10.62 1.40
C VAL A 6 -15.22 -9.33 1.29
N SER A 7 -15.56 -8.35 2.12
CA SER A 7 -14.91 -7.04 2.17
C SER A 7 -13.91 -7.00 3.31
N PHE A 8 -12.68 -6.51 3.08
CA PHE A 8 -11.64 -6.44 4.11
C PHE A 8 -11.29 -5.00 4.45
N HIS A 9 -11.05 -4.74 5.73
CA HIS A 9 -10.54 -3.45 6.20
C HIS A 9 -9.45 -3.66 7.27
N SER A 10 -8.45 -2.79 7.30
CA SER A 10 -7.32 -2.88 8.24
C SER A 10 -7.04 -1.53 8.90
N THR A 11 -6.55 -1.57 10.13
CA THR A 11 -6.04 -0.39 10.85
C THR A 11 -4.64 0.02 10.37
N SER A 12 -3.99 -0.79 9.53
CA SER A 12 -2.56 -0.68 9.22
C SER A 12 -2.20 0.38 8.18
N LYS A 13 -3.18 0.94 7.47
CA LYS A 13 -2.98 1.78 6.27
C LYS A 13 -3.81 3.06 6.35
N GLY A 14 -3.59 3.95 5.39
CA GLY A 14 -4.27 5.24 5.31
C GLY A 14 -3.77 6.21 6.37
N VAL A 15 -4.59 7.21 6.69
CA VAL A 15 -4.25 8.29 7.65
C VAL A 15 -4.05 7.79 9.08
N VAL A 16 -4.60 6.63 9.42
CA VAL A 16 -4.46 6.04 10.77
C VAL A 16 -3.13 5.30 10.92
N GLY A 17 -2.76 4.44 9.96
CA GLY A 17 -1.39 3.90 9.86
C GLY A 17 -0.89 3.03 11.03
N GLU A 18 -1.78 2.43 11.82
CA GLU A 18 -1.48 1.69 13.07
C GLU A 18 -1.02 0.24 12.81
N CYS A 19 -0.02 0.05 11.95
CA CYS A 19 0.40 -1.27 11.46
C CYS A 19 0.85 -2.25 12.56
N GLY A 20 1.50 -1.74 13.61
CA GLY A 20 1.95 -2.52 14.76
C GLY A 20 0.82 -3.04 15.65
N ARG A 21 -0.37 -2.42 15.60
CA ARG A 21 -1.54 -2.85 16.40
C ARG A 21 -2.18 -4.13 15.87
N ARG A 22 -1.90 -4.51 14.62
CA ARG A 22 -2.41 -5.73 13.96
C ARG A 22 -3.93 -5.86 14.03
N GLY A 23 -4.64 -4.75 13.77
CA GLY A 23 -6.10 -4.68 13.72
C GLY A 23 -6.66 -4.78 12.31
N GLY A 24 -7.85 -5.40 12.19
CA GLY A 24 -8.62 -5.46 10.96
C GLY A 24 -9.91 -6.24 11.16
N TYR A 25 -10.80 -6.14 10.18
CA TYR A 25 -12.04 -6.92 10.11
C TYR A 25 -12.34 -7.29 8.67
N PHE A 26 -13.26 -8.23 8.51
CA PHE A 26 -13.90 -8.49 7.23
C PHE A 26 -15.41 -8.60 7.42
N GLU A 27 -16.17 -8.25 6.38
CA GLU A 27 -17.62 -8.37 6.30
C GLU A 27 -17.95 -9.41 5.22
N VAL A 28 -18.90 -10.30 5.51
CA VAL A 28 -19.39 -11.30 4.55
C VAL A 28 -20.84 -11.00 4.17
N VAL A 29 -21.15 -11.01 2.88
CA VAL A 29 -22.49 -10.72 2.35
C VAL A 29 -22.84 -11.78 1.30
N ASN A 30 -24.08 -12.30 1.34
CA ASN A 30 -24.58 -13.35 0.43
C ASN A 30 -23.69 -14.63 0.40
N VAL A 31 -23.11 -15.00 1.53
CA VAL A 31 -22.37 -16.25 1.70
C VAL A 31 -23.32 -17.26 2.37
N ALA A 32 -23.34 -18.50 1.88
CA ALA A 32 -24.19 -19.54 2.45
C ALA A 32 -23.82 -19.86 3.92
N ASP A 33 -24.82 -20.14 4.75
CA ASP A 33 -24.63 -20.31 6.20
C ASP A 33 -23.68 -21.46 6.56
N ASP A 34 -23.67 -22.53 5.76
CA ASP A 34 -22.75 -23.66 5.92
C ASP A 34 -21.29 -23.24 5.70
N VAL A 35 -21.04 -22.36 4.72
CA VAL A 35 -19.72 -21.76 4.46
C VAL A 35 -19.33 -20.81 5.60
N VAL A 36 -20.24 -19.97 6.09
CA VAL A 36 -19.98 -19.10 7.26
C VAL A 36 -19.67 -19.94 8.51
N ALA A 37 -20.36 -21.06 8.70
CA ALA A 37 -20.07 -21.99 9.80
C ALA A 37 -18.67 -22.61 9.69
N GLN A 38 -18.21 -22.95 8.47
CA GLN A 38 -16.83 -23.41 8.27
C GLN A 38 -15.80 -22.29 8.54
N MET A 39 -16.09 -21.05 8.14
CA MET A 39 -15.24 -19.90 8.47
C MET A 39 -15.12 -19.74 9.99
N TYR A 40 -16.25 -19.76 10.71
CA TYR A 40 -16.28 -19.66 12.17
C TYR A 40 -15.46 -20.76 12.84
N LYS A 41 -15.67 -22.02 12.40
CA LYS A 41 -14.92 -23.18 12.89
C LYS A 41 -13.41 -23.02 12.68
N MET A 42 -12.99 -22.49 11.54
CA MET A 42 -11.57 -22.25 11.24
C MET A 42 -10.98 -21.17 12.16
N VAL A 43 -11.64 -20.03 12.32
CA VAL A 43 -11.11 -18.91 13.11
C VAL A 43 -11.13 -19.19 14.61
N SER A 44 -12.07 -19.99 15.11
CA SER A 44 -12.15 -20.33 16.54
C SER A 44 -10.95 -21.14 17.04
N VAL A 45 -10.22 -21.82 16.16
CA VAL A 45 -8.97 -22.53 16.50
C VAL A 45 -7.88 -21.54 16.96
N GLY A 46 -7.92 -20.29 16.46
CA GLY A 46 -6.99 -19.23 16.81
C GLY A 46 -7.39 -18.41 18.05
N LEU A 47 -8.36 -18.87 18.85
CA LEU A 47 -8.98 -18.12 19.96
C LEU A 47 -9.63 -16.82 19.49
N CYS A 48 -8.96 -15.68 19.65
CA CYS A 48 -9.44 -14.37 19.21
C CYS A 48 -8.26 -13.44 18.83
N PRO A 49 -8.51 -12.41 18.01
CA PRO A 49 -7.49 -11.40 17.69
C PRO A 49 -7.04 -10.64 18.96
N PRO A 50 -5.80 -10.10 19.00
CA PRO A 50 -5.32 -9.30 20.12
C PRO A 50 -6.27 -8.14 20.44
N LEU A 51 -6.58 -7.93 21.73
CA LEU A 51 -7.51 -6.90 22.18
C LEU A 51 -7.08 -5.50 21.71
N SER A 52 -5.78 -5.20 21.70
CA SER A 52 -5.26 -3.93 21.19
C SER A 52 -5.59 -3.69 19.71
N GLY A 53 -5.63 -4.74 18.90
CA GLY A 53 -6.02 -4.67 17.49
C GLY A 53 -7.52 -4.45 17.34
N GLN A 54 -8.33 -5.09 18.20
CA GLN A 54 -9.78 -4.89 18.23
C GLN A 54 -10.15 -3.46 18.66
N ILE A 55 -9.48 -2.91 19.68
CA ILE A 55 -9.61 -1.50 20.08
C ILE A 55 -9.20 -0.57 18.93
N GLY A 56 -8.12 -0.89 18.22
CA GLY A 56 -7.71 -0.13 17.04
C GLY A 56 -8.79 -0.10 15.96
N VAL A 57 -9.43 -1.24 15.67
CA VAL A 57 -10.57 -1.31 14.73
C VAL A 57 -11.71 -0.40 15.21
N ASP A 58 -12.04 -0.48 16.49
CA ASP A 58 -13.12 0.28 17.08
C ASP A 58 -12.91 1.80 16.96
N CYS A 59 -11.71 2.29 17.25
CA CYS A 59 -11.36 3.70 17.07
C CYS A 59 -11.44 4.16 15.61
N VAL A 60 -11.06 3.29 14.65
CA VAL A 60 -11.07 3.62 13.22
C VAL A 60 -12.48 3.71 12.67
N VAL A 61 -13.38 2.80 13.07
CA VAL A 61 -14.76 2.78 12.57
C VAL A 61 -15.69 3.74 13.31
N ARG A 62 -15.26 4.28 14.45
CA ARG A 62 -15.99 5.27 15.26
C ARG A 62 -15.11 6.50 15.56
N PRO A 63 -14.69 7.27 14.54
CA PRO A 63 -13.91 8.48 14.76
C PRO A 63 -14.76 9.57 15.45
N PRO A 64 -14.11 10.62 16.01
CA PRO A 64 -14.80 11.79 16.52
C PRO A 64 -15.76 12.40 15.48
N LYS A 65 -16.88 12.94 15.96
CA LYS A 65 -17.95 13.54 15.12
C LYS A 65 -18.04 15.05 15.31
N GLU A 66 -18.60 15.74 14.32
CA GLU A 66 -18.89 17.18 14.42
C GLU A 66 -19.66 17.51 15.70
N GLY A 67 -19.15 18.50 16.45
CA GLY A 67 -19.67 18.90 17.75
C GLY A 67 -18.99 18.23 18.96
N GLU A 68 -18.20 17.18 18.76
CA GLU A 68 -17.41 16.56 19.84
C GLU A 68 -16.09 17.31 20.09
N ALA A 69 -15.61 17.28 21.33
CA ALA A 69 -14.47 18.09 21.78
C ALA A 69 -13.18 17.87 20.97
N SER A 70 -12.90 16.64 20.55
CA SER A 70 -11.69 16.29 19.79
C SER A 70 -11.87 16.37 18.26
N TYR A 71 -13.08 16.59 17.74
CA TYR A 71 -13.31 16.58 16.30
C TYR A 71 -12.52 17.64 15.52
N PRO A 72 -12.42 18.91 15.98
CA PRO A 72 -11.64 19.91 15.25
C PRO A 72 -10.18 19.51 15.07
N LEU A 73 -9.56 18.95 16.12
CA LEU A 73 -8.18 18.46 16.08
C LEU A 73 -8.05 17.24 15.16
N TYR A 74 -8.89 16.22 15.36
CA TYR A 74 -8.91 15.01 14.53
C TYR A 74 -9.06 15.34 13.04
N LYS A 75 -9.98 16.25 12.71
CA LYS A 75 -10.24 16.65 11.32
C LYS A 75 -9.03 17.38 10.72
N SER A 76 -8.39 18.25 11.47
CA SER A 76 -7.17 18.95 11.05
C SER A 76 -6.04 17.96 10.74
N GLU A 77 -5.69 17.10 11.70
CA GLU A 77 -4.56 16.16 11.59
C GLU A 77 -4.75 15.13 10.47
N THR A 78 -5.97 14.58 10.34
CA THR A 78 -6.26 13.59 9.29
C THR A 78 -6.29 14.21 7.90
N SER A 79 -6.80 15.44 7.76
CA SER A 79 -6.84 16.15 6.48
C SER A 79 -5.43 16.55 6.05
N GLU A 80 -4.61 17.09 6.96
CA GLU A 80 -3.21 17.42 6.70
C GLU A 80 -2.40 16.19 6.27
N THR A 81 -2.51 15.08 7.01
CA THR A 81 -1.83 13.83 6.66
C THR A 81 -2.24 13.33 5.27
N HIS A 82 -3.54 13.38 4.96
CA HIS A 82 -4.05 12.98 3.65
C HIS A 82 -3.49 13.87 2.53
N GLU A 83 -3.53 15.19 2.70
CA GLU A 83 -3.03 16.16 1.73
C GLU A 83 -1.54 16.00 1.46
N VAL A 84 -0.72 15.86 2.51
CA VAL A 84 0.73 15.65 2.38
C VAL A 84 1.04 14.38 1.60
N LEU A 85 0.34 13.27 1.89
CA LEU A 85 0.54 12.00 1.18
C LEU A 85 0.10 12.08 -0.29
N ALA A 86 -1.01 12.78 -0.56
CA ALA A 86 -1.50 12.99 -1.92
C ALA A 86 -0.53 13.86 -2.74
N GLN A 87 -0.10 14.99 -2.20
CA GLN A 87 0.86 15.90 -2.84
C GLN A 87 2.19 15.18 -3.13
N ARG A 88 2.70 14.42 -2.16
CA ARG A 88 3.95 13.67 -2.31
C ARG A 88 3.85 12.59 -3.38
N THR A 89 2.74 11.86 -3.42
CA THR A 89 2.50 10.83 -4.45
C THR A 89 2.51 11.45 -5.85
N GLN A 90 1.83 12.59 -6.02
CA GLN A 90 1.79 13.33 -7.28
C GLN A 90 3.18 13.85 -7.69
N LEU A 91 3.93 14.42 -6.75
CA LEU A 91 5.29 14.91 -6.99
C LEU A 91 6.22 13.78 -7.45
N MET A 92 6.22 12.66 -6.73
CA MET A 92 7.04 11.50 -7.08
C MET A 92 6.65 10.92 -8.43
N ALA A 93 5.36 10.74 -8.70
CA ALA A 93 4.88 10.22 -9.99
C ALA A 93 5.32 11.10 -11.15
N LYS A 94 5.10 12.42 -11.05
CA LYS A 94 5.50 13.40 -12.07
C LYS A 94 7.01 13.37 -12.33
N ARG A 95 7.82 13.20 -11.29
CA ARG A 95 9.28 13.21 -11.42
C ARG A 95 9.80 11.90 -12.02
N LEU A 96 9.26 10.76 -11.59
CA LEU A 96 9.57 9.47 -12.20
C LEU A 96 9.20 9.43 -13.68
N ASP A 97 8.03 9.94 -14.04
CA ASP A 97 7.56 9.96 -15.44
C ASP A 97 8.34 10.93 -16.34
N ALA A 98 9.07 11.89 -15.74
CA ALA A 98 9.96 12.79 -16.47
C ALA A 98 11.36 12.20 -16.72
N LEU A 99 11.71 11.06 -16.11
CA LEU A 99 13.03 10.45 -16.28
C LEU A 99 13.11 9.65 -17.59
N PRO A 100 14.22 9.74 -18.35
CA PRO A 100 14.40 8.94 -19.56
C PRO A 100 14.33 7.43 -19.27
N GLY A 101 13.54 6.71 -20.06
CA GLY A 101 13.37 5.26 -19.91
C GLY A 101 12.53 4.86 -18.69
N ILE A 102 11.81 5.80 -18.07
CA ILE A 102 10.87 5.52 -17.00
C ILE A 102 9.49 6.04 -17.39
N SER A 103 8.45 5.25 -17.16
CA SER A 103 7.07 5.70 -17.23
C SER A 103 6.36 5.39 -15.93
N CYS A 104 5.69 6.38 -15.35
CA CYS A 104 5.01 6.25 -14.07
C CYS A 104 3.61 6.86 -14.12
N HIS A 105 2.60 6.02 -13.95
CA HIS A 105 1.23 6.51 -13.82
C HIS A 105 1.03 7.20 -12.47
N ASN A 106 0.20 8.25 -12.48
CA ASN A 106 -0.27 8.87 -11.25
C ASN A 106 -1.19 7.90 -10.51
N SER A 107 -0.92 7.66 -9.22
CA SER A 107 -1.77 6.81 -8.38
C SER A 107 -2.80 7.66 -7.64
N PRO A 108 -4.11 7.45 -7.86
CA PRO A 108 -5.15 8.22 -7.17
C PRO A 108 -5.33 7.83 -5.70
N GLY A 109 -4.64 6.79 -5.22
CA GLY A 109 -4.74 6.32 -3.85
C GLY A 109 -3.65 5.34 -3.47
N ALA A 110 -3.78 4.75 -2.29
CA ALA A 110 -2.74 3.95 -1.65
C ALA A 110 -1.43 4.74 -1.46
N LEU A 111 -0.31 4.03 -1.25
CA LEU A 111 0.96 4.61 -0.82
C LEU A 111 2.15 4.12 -1.67
N TYR A 112 1.85 3.59 -2.86
CA TYR A 112 2.85 2.99 -3.73
C TYR A 112 2.76 3.53 -5.14
N LEU A 113 3.91 3.71 -5.76
CA LEU A 113 4.07 3.91 -7.20
C LEU A 113 4.69 2.66 -7.80
N TYR A 114 4.35 2.39 -9.06
CA TYR A 114 4.83 1.22 -9.79
C TYR A 114 5.34 1.61 -11.18
N PRO A 115 6.43 2.41 -11.25
CA PRO A 115 7.00 2.80 -12.54
C PRO A 115 7.47 1.61 -13.35
N ARG A 116 7.26 1.69 -14.66
CA ARG A 116 7.93 0.85 -15.65
C ARG A 116 9.30 1.44 -15.94
N ILE A 117 10.29 0.57 -16.05
CA ILE A 117 11.67 0.89 -16.42
C ILE A 117 12.04 0.17 -17.72
N ASP A 118 12.49 0.93 -18.70
CA ASP A 118 13.04 0.41 -19.94
C ASP A 118 14.53 0.13 -19.73
N LEU A 119 14.86 -1.14 -19.50
CA LEU A 119 16.24 -1.58 -19.28
C LEU A 119 16.94 -1.81 -20.63
N PRO A 120 18.19 -1.32 -20.80
CA PRO A 120 18.96 -1.61 -21.99
C PRO A 120 19.32 -3.11 -22.06
N PRO A 121 19.48 -3.70 -23.27
CA PRO A 121 19.83 -5.11 -23.43
C PRO A 121 21.04 -5.55 -22.60
N LYS A 122 22.06 -4.69 -22.50
CA LYS A 122 23.26 -4.96 -21.69
C LYS A 122 22.95 -5.15 -20.20
N ALA A 123 21.98 -4.41 -19.64
CA ALA A 123 21.58 -4.56 -18.25
C ALA A 123 20.82 -5.88 -18.05
N ILE A 124 19.95 -6.24 -19.00
CA ILE A 124 19.23 -7.52 -19.01
C ILE A 124 20.22 -8.70 -19.06
N GLU A 125 21.17 -8.66 -19.99
CA GLU A 125 22.23 -9.67 -20.11
C GLU A 125 23.09 -9.77 -18.84
N ALA A 126 23.43 -8.63 -18.23
CA ALA A 126 24.19 -8.61 -16.97
C ALA A 126 23.41 -9.28 -15.82
N ALA A 127 22.11 -9.03 -15.73
CA ALA A 127 21.25 -9.69 -14.75
C ALA A 127 21.17 -11.19 -14.99
N GLN A 128 20.99 -11.62 -16.25
CA GLN A 128 20.97 -13.04 -16.64
C GLN A 128 22.29 -13.74 -16.28
N LYS A 129 23.44 -13.13 -16.58
CA LYS A 129 24.76 -13.64 -16.19
C LYS A 129 24.91 -13.77 -14.67
N ALA A 130 24.28 -12.88 -13.92
CA ALA A 130 24.24 -12.93 -12.46
C ALA A 130 23.15 -13.87 -11.90
N SER A 131 22.41 -14.59 -12.75
CA SER A 131 21.25 -15.42 -12.37
C SER A 131 20.19 -14.64 -11.58
N LYS A 132 19.96 -13.38 -11.97
CA LYS A 132 18.98 -12.47 -11.36
C LYS A 132 17.95 -12.01 -12.39
N ALA A 133 16.76 -11.65 -11.91
CA ALA A 133 15.80 -10.92 -12.73
C ALA A 133 16.38 -9.53 -13.11
N PRO A 134 16.09 -9.01 -14.32
CA PRO A 134 16.62 -7.72 -14.77
C PRO A 134 16.32 -6.54 -13.84
N ASP A 135 15.15 -6.55 -13.23
CA ASP A 135 14.72 -5.55 -12.26
C ASP A 135 15.26 -5.79 -10.84
N ALA A 136 16.09 -6.81 -10.59
CA ALA A 136 16.70 -7.06 -9.28
C ALA A 136 18.13 -6.50 -9.15
N LEU A 137 18.58 -5.69 -10.12
CA LEU A 137 19.91 -5.07 -10.08
C LEU A 137 19.92 -3.88 -9.11
N ALA A 138 20.87 -3.89 -8.16
CA ALA A 138 20.91 -2.93 -7.07
C ALA A 138 21.60 -1.61 -7.47
N THR A 139 21.01 -0.48 -7.09
CA THR A 139 21.52 0.88 -7.39
C THR A 139 21.68 1.76 -6.14
N GLY A 140 21.66 1.17 -4.94
CA GLY A 140 21.84 1.89 -3.66
C GLY A 140 20.55 2.36 -2.98
N ILE A 141 19.43 2.42 -3.71
CA ILE A 141 18.09 2.63 -3.14
C ILE A 141 17.40 1.28 -2.98
N CYS A 142 16.95 0.95 -1.77
CA CYS A 142 16.24 -0.30 -1.51
C CYS A 142 14.80 -0.23 -2.03
N VAL A 143 14.58 -0.81 -3.20
CA VAL A 143 13.28 -0.90 -3.87
C VAL A 143 12.86 -2.36 -3.95
N VAL A 144 11.56 -2.62 -4.11
CA VAL A 144 11.08 -4.00 -4.36
C VAL A 144 10.96 -4.21 -5.88
N PRO A 145 11.64 -5.22 -6.46
CA PRO A 145 11.60 -5.48 -7.89
C PRO A 145 10.22 -5.94 -8.35
N GLY A 146 9.85 -5.57 -9.58
CA GLY A 146 8.57 -5.90 -10.19
C GLY A 146 8.32 -7.41 -10.30
N SER A 147 9.38 -8.17 -10.56
CA SER A 147 9.39 -9.63 -10.62
C SER A 147 8.82 -10.32 -9.36
N GLY A 148 8.84 -9.67 -8.19
CA GLY A 148 8.21 -10.18 -6.97
C GLY A 148 6.69 -10.04 -6.92
N PHE A 149 6.07 -9.26 -7.80
CA PHE A 149 4.62 -9.00 -7.85
C PHE A 149 3.90 -9.71 -9.00
N GLY A 150 4.66 -10.31 -9.92
CA GLY A 150 4.16 -10.65 -11.25
C GLY A 150 4.04 -9.41 -12.13
N GLN A 151 4.48 -9.52 -13.37
CA GLN A 151 4.43 -8.44 -14.35
C GLN A 151 4.30 -9.02 -15.75
N LYS A 152 3.92 -8.19 -16.73
CA LYS A 152 3.86 -8.60 -18.13
C LYS A 152 5.25 -9.04 -18.60
N GLU A 153 5.30 -10.05 -19.46
CA GLU A 153 6.54 -10.48 -20.11
C GLU A 153 7.24 -9.30 -20.81
N ASP A 154 8.57 -9.28 -20.75
CA ASP A 154 9.43 -8.22 -21.28
C ASP A 154 9.14 -6.81 -20.73
N THR A 155 8.54 -6.73 -19.54
CA THR A 155 8.41 -5.48 -18.79
C THR A 155 9.11 -5.59 -17.45
N HIS A 156 9.62 -4.46 -16.97
CA HIS A 156 10.38 -4.37 -15.73
C HIS A 156 9.84 -3.21 -14.92
N HIS A 157 9.72 -3.40 -13.61
CA HIS A 157 9.13 -2.40 -12.73
C HIS A 157 9.84 -2.35 -11.39
N TYR A 158 9.56 -1.28 -10.64
CA TYR A 158 9.86 -1.18 -9.23
C TYR A 158 8.61 -0.79 -8.46
N ARG A 159 8.43 -1.32 -7.25
CA ARG A 159 7.49 -0.74 -6.29
C ARG A 159 8.21 0.24 -5.37
N LEU A 160 7.80 1.49 -5.42
CA LEU A 160 8.29 2.58 -4.58
C LEU A 160 7.24 2.97 -3.54
N THR A 161 7.68 3.46 -2.38
CA THR A 161 6.81 3.98 -1.33
C THR A 161 6.81 5.50 -1.31
N CYS A 162 5.64 6.09 -1.11
CA CYS A 162 5.47 7.55 -0.96
C CYS A 162 5.40 7.98 0.51
N LEU A 163 6.03 7.22 1.42
CA LEU A 163 5.91 7.45 2.87
C LEU A 163 6.99 8.36 3.47
N CYS A 164 8.19 8.39 2.89
CA CYS A 164 9.31 9.12 3.48
C CYS A 164 9.04 10.63 3.49
N PRO A 165 9.28 11.33 4.62
CA PRO A 165 9.34 12.80 4.63
C PRO A 165 10.54 13.28 3.81
N GLY A 166 10.59 14.58 3.49
CA GLY A 166 11.75 15.16 2.80
C GLY A 166 11.91 14.75 1.33
N VAL A 167 10.85 14.29 0.66
CA VAL A 167 10.91 13.92 -0.78
C VAL A 167 11.52 15.02 -1.62
N GLU A 168 11.28 16.29 -1.31
CA GLU A 168 11.89 17.42 -2.03
C GLU A 168 13.42 17.41 -1.94
N GLU A 169 14.01 17.04 -0.80
CA GLU A 169 15.47 16.98 -0.61
C GLU A 169 16.10 15.85 -1.44
N TYR A 170 15.48 14.67 -1.43
CA TYR A 170 15.99 13.51 -2.18
C TYR A 170 15.76 13.63 -3.69
N VAL A 171 14.68 14.28 -4.10
CA VAL A 171 14.33 14.44 -5.52
C VAL A 171 15.08 15.60 -6.17
N ASN A 172 15.59 16.56 -5.41
CA ASN A 172 16.42 17.66 -5.93
C ASN A 172 17.93 17.40 -5.82
N SER A 173 18.35 16.30 -5.19
CA SER A 173 19.78 15.92 -5.08
C SER A 173 20.27 15.03 -6.23
N LEU A 174 19.40 14.72 -7.19
CA LEU A 174 19.66 13.99 -8.43
C LEU A 174 19.58 14.93 -9.63
#